data_AF-A0AAV2I5C3-F1
#
_entry.id   AF-A0AAV2I5C3-F1
#
_cell.length_a   1.000
_cell.length_b   1.000
_cell.length_c   1.000
_cell.angle_alpha   90.00
_cell.angle_beta   90.00
_cell.angle_gamma   90.00
#
_symmetry.space_group_name_H-M   'P 1'
#
loop_
_entity.id
_entity.type
_entity.pdbx_description
1 polymer ?
#
loop_
_entity_poly.entity_id
_entity_poly.type
_entity_poly.pdbx_seq_one_letter_code
_entity_poly.pdbx_strand_id
1 'polypeptide(L)'
;MEMIPIGVTLYSINKLHCARSCNEYSNCYSFNFNMRTNICTLGSWLLNNTPTLDPDDTIYTQGAVCDEWQQFRFMSYHNVSTCIWISEKKNDYPNSQKACQEMNSHLYTLKVIKKLSMMMDAIKVKHPASETSQMSFWVGLNNVETEDVYRWDDDG
;
A
#
# COMPACT_ATOMS: atom_id res chain seq x y z
N MET A 1 -8.77 24.68 13.71
CA MET A 1 -7.87 23.70 13.07
C MET A 1 -7.00 23.13 14.19
N GLU A 2 -7.31 21.91 14.64
CA GLU A 2 -6.63 21.26 15.77
C GLU A 2 -5.18 20.92 15.40
N MET A 3 -4.26 21.16 16.34
CA MET A 3 -2.90 20.64 16.27
C MET A 3 -2.97 19.13 16.54
N ILE A 4 -2.63 18.31 15.56
CA ILE A 4 -2.56 16.86 15.74
C ILE A 4 -1.18 16.55 16.34
N PRO A 5 -1.08 15.74 17.42
CA PRO A 5 0.18 15.54 18.12
C PRO A 5 1.24 14.87 17.24
N ILE A 6 2.46 15.42 17.29
CA ILE A 6 3.68 14.68 16.91
C ILE A 6 3.74 13.45 17.82
N GLY A 7 3.87 12.29 17.21
CA GLY A 7 3.87 11.00 17.89
C GLY A 7 5.27 10.60 18.38
N VAL A 8 5.46 9.30 18.53
CA VAL A 8 6.70 8.71 19.02
C VAL A 8 7.84 8.81 17.99
N THR A 9 9.06 9.00 18.50
CA THR A 9 10.30 8.87 17.71
C THR A 9 10.93 7.52 17.98
N LEU A 10 11.29 6.79 16.93
CA LEU A 10 11.83 5.44 16.98
C LEU A 10 12.94 5.23 15.96
N TYR A 11 13.74 4.19 16.18
CA TYR A 11 14.69 3.73 15.18
C TYR A 11 13.97 2.90 14.11
N SER A 12 14.25 3.18 12.84
CA SER A 12 13.64 2.46 11.72
C SER A 12 14.69 2.09 10.68
N ILE A 13 14.74 0.81 10.31
CA ILE A 13 15.74 0.29 9.36
C ILE A 13 15.67 0.90 7.96
N ASN A 14 14.52 1.46 7.57
CA ASN A 14 14.31 2.18 6.32
C ASN A 14 12.96 2.92 6.34
N LYS A 15 12.70 3.70 5.28
CA LYS A 15 11.41 4.38 5.06
C LYS A 15 10.22 3.44 5.17
N LEU A 16 10.31 2.23 4.59
CA LEU A 16 9.18 1.30 4.56
C LEU A 16 8.86 0.73 5.94
N HIS A 17 9.87 0.50 6.77
CA HIS A 17 9.69 0.15 8.17
C HIS A 17 9.03 1.29 8.95
N CYS A 18 9.43 2.54 8.67
CA CYS A 18 8.83 3.72 9.32
C CYS A 18 7.36 3.89 8.93
N ALA A 19 7.04 3.71 7.64
CA ALA A 19 5.67 3.71 7.13
C ALA A 19 4.79 2.63 7.77
N ARG A 20 5.33 1.42 7.96
CA ARG A 20 4.62 0.33 8.66
C ARG A 20 4.35 0.68 10.12
N SER A 21 5.35 1.20 10.83
CA SER A 21 5.16 1.64 12.21
C SER A 21 4.14 2.77 12.31
N CYS A 22 4.09 3.67 11.32
CA CYS A 22 3.03 4.68 11.25
C CYS A 22 1.65 4.03 11.09
N ASN A 23 1.49 3.10 10.15
CA ASN A 23 0.23 2.40 9.93
C ASN A 23 -0.28 1.64 11.17
N GLU A 24 0.62 1.15 12.03
CA GLU A 24 0.28 0.48 13.29
C GLU A 24 0.01 1.45 14.45
N TYR A 25 0.47 2.70 14.35
CA TYR A 25 0.32 3.71 15.39
C TYR A 25 -0.99 4.47 15.25
N SER A 26 -1.76 4.58 16.34
CA SER A 26 -3.04 5.28 16.33
C SER A 26 -2.86 6.76 15.97
N ASN A 27 -3.73 7.28 15.09
CA ASN A 27 -3.71 8.67 14.60
C ASN A 27 -2.40 9.08 13.89
N CYS A 28 -1.74 8.14 13.22
CA CYS A 28 -0.60 8.44 12.36
C CYS A 28 -1.05 8.70 10.92
N TYR A 29 -1.15 9.97 10.53
CA TYR A 29 -1.47 10.37 9.15
C TYR A 29 -0.23 10.74 8.32
N SER A 30 0.95 10.74 8.94
CA SER A 30 2.23 11.03 8.29
C SER A 30 3.41 10.52 9.13
N PHE A 31 4.62 10.59 8.60
CA PHE A 31 5.82 10.39 9.39
C PHE A 31 6.99 11.18 8.81
N ASN A 32 7.96 11.50 9.65
CA ASN A 32 9.27 11.99 9.23
C ASN A 32 10.24 10.80 9.28
N PHE A 33 11.04 10.60 8.23
CA PHE A 33 12.16 9.66 8.27
C PHE A 33 13.45 10.34 7.83
N ASN A 34 14.46 10.28 8.71
CA ASN A 34 15.82 10.72 8.42
C ASN A 34 16.64 9.55 7.87
N MET A 35 17.06 9.66 6.60
CA MET A 35 17.78 8.56 5.94
C MET A 35 19.22 8.36 6.45
N ARG A 36 19.82 9.38 7.08
CA ARG A 36 21.19 9.33 7.59
C ARG A 36 21.26 8.69 8.98
N THR A 37 20.35 9.06 9.87
CA THR A 37 20.33 8.58 11.26
C THR A 37 19.40 7.39 11.48
N ASN A 38 18.58 7.03 10.48
CA ASN A 38 17.53 6.00 10.58
C ASN A 38 16.49 6.32 11.68
N ILE A 39 16.29 7.60 11.97
CA ILE A 39 15.30 8.06 12.93
C ILE A 39 13.96 8.26 12.20
N CYS A 40 12.91 7.72 12.79
CA CYS A 40 11.54 7.77 12.31
C CYS A 40 10.65 8.43 13.37
N THR A 41 9.96 9.50 12.99
CA THR A 41 9.03 10.18 13.89
C THR A 41 7.61 10.07 13.36
N LEU A 42 6.78 9.32 14.07
CA LEU A 42 5.39 9.06 13.72
C LEU A 42 4.51 10.26 14.09
N GLY A 43 3.33 10.35 13.51
CA GLY A 43 2.29 11.31 13.89
C GLY A 43 1.90 12.24 12.75
N SER A 44 1.01 13.18 13.00
CA SER A 44 0.34 13.90 11.90
C SER A 44 0.89 15.30 11.76
N TRP A 45 1.91 15.41 10.92
CA TRP A 45 2.65 16.61 10.56
C TRP A 45 1.83 17.46 9.60
N LEU A 46 0.83 18.18 10.13
CA LEU A 46 0.20 19.30 9.41
C LEU A 46 1.06 20.55 9.65
N LEU A 47 1.75 21.01 8.60
CA LEU A 47 2.70 22.12 8.63
C LEU A 47 2.00 23.47 8.88
N ASN A 48 1.71 23.82 10.14
CA ASN A 48 1.43 25.21 10.52
C ASN A 48 2.53 25.83 11.39
N ASN A 49 3.36 25.00 12.02
CA ASN A 49 4.59 25.41 12.71
C ASN A 49 5.63 24.35 12.38
N THR A 50 6.48 24.62 11.39
CA THR A 50 7.59 23.74 11.01
C THR A 50 8.48 23.48 12.22
N PRO A 51 8.58 22.24 12.72
CA PRO A 51 9.75 21.86 13.50
C PRO A 51 10.95 22.03 12.56
N THR A 52 12.08 22.51 13.07
CA THR A 52 13.33 22.55 12.30
C THR A 52 13.64 21.13 11.84
N LEU A 53 13.36 20.85 10.57
CA LEU A 53 13.71 19.61 9.90
C LEU A 53 15.21 19.64 9.61
N ASP A 54 15.88 18.51 9.86
CA ASP A 54 17.21 18.31 9.33
C ASP A 54 17.13 18.29 7.79
N PRO A 55 18.12 18.79 7.03
CA PRO A 55 18.14 18.65 5.57
C PRO A 55 17.95 17.21 5.08
N ASP A 56 18.31 16.21 5.90
CA ASP A 56 18.15 14.79 5.59
C ASP A 56 16.78 14.22 6.00
N ASP A 57 15.90 15.03 6.59
CA ASP A 57 14.54 14.64 6.94
C ASP A 57 13.62 14.73 5.71
N THR A 58 12.87 13.68 5.46
CA THR A 58 11.75 13.72 4.52
C THR A 58 10.44 13.46 5.27
N ILE A 59 9.50 14.40 5.13
CA ILE A 59 8.14 14.21 5.62
C ILE A 59 7.32 13.49 4.55
N TYR A 60 6.67 12.42 4.97
CA TYR A 60 5.72 11.67 4.16
C TYR A 60 4.32 11.92 4.70
N THR A 61 3.58 12.84 4.08
CA THR A 61 2.16 13.09 4.37
C THR A 61 1.25 12.20 3.53
N GLN A 62 0.02 11.96 4.00
CA GLN A 62 -1.17 11.44 3.29
C GLN A 62 -0.89 10.63 1.99
N GLY A 63 -1.17 9.32 2.00
CA GLY A 63 -0.80 8.42 0.89
C GLY A 63 0.60 7.80 1.03
N ALA A 64 1.30 8.09 2.13
CA ALA A 64 2.58 7.47 2.48
C ALA A 64 2.50 5.95 2.66
N VAL A 65 1.29 5.41 2.82
CA VAL A 65 1.02 3.99 3.02
C VAL A 65 0.12 3.46 1.90
N CYS A 66 -1.15 3.88 1.83
CA CYS A 66 -2.08 3.66 0.71
C CYS A 66 -3.06 4.83 0.57
N ASP A 67 -3.65 5.02 -0.62
CA ASP A 67 -4.75 5.96 -0.80
C ASP A 67 -6.07 5.33 -0.31
N GLU A 68 -6.43 5.62 0.94
CA GLU A 68 -7.66 5.13 1.56
C GLU A 68 -8.92 5.66 0.87
N TRP A 69 -8.86 6.84 0.22
CA TRP A 69 -10.00 7.42 -0.51
C TRP A 69 -10.41 6.57 -1.70
N GLN A 70 -9.45 5.82 -2.26
CA GLN A 70 -9.63 4.89 -3.34
C GLN A 70 -9.88 3.45 -2.85
N GLN A 71 -10.25 3.26 -1.59
CA GLN A 71 -10.54 1.94 -0.99
C GLN A 71 -9.37 0.95 -1.05
N PHE A 72 -8.14 1.43 -1.26
CA PHE A 72 -6.96 0.59 -1.15
C PHE A 72 -6.67 0.27 0.31
N ARG A 73 -6.37 -0.99 0.58
CA ARG A 73 -5.99 -1.46 1.89
C ARG A 73 -4.50 -1.75 1.95
N PHE A 74 -3.83 -1.20 2.94
CA PHE A 74 -2.43 -1.55 3.19
C PHE A 74 -2.32 -2.96 3.77
N MET A 75 -1.52 -3.78 3.11
CA MET A 75 -1.20 -5.13 3.54
C MET A 75 0.31 -5.26 3.67
N SER A 76 0.78 -5.89 4.74
CA SER A 76 2.20 -6.07 5.01
C SER A 76 2.47 -7.43 5.65
N TYR A 77 3.44 -8.17 5.11
CA TYR A 77 4.03 -9.36 5.71
C TYR A 77 5.55 -9.21 5.76
N HIS A 78 6.08 -9.03 6.97
CA HIS A 78 7.49 -8.75 7.20
C HIS A 78 8.00 -7.59 6.33
N ASN A 79 8.95 -7.85 5.42
CA ASN A 79 9.61 -6.87 4.56
C ASN A 79 8.90 -6.63 3.22
N VAL A 80 7.71 -7.19 3.00
CA VAL A 80 6.92 -6.99 1.79
C VAL A 80 5.62 -6.31 2.17
N SER A 81 5.28 -5.25 1.45
CA SER A 81 4.03 -4.51 1.64
C SER A 81 3.44 -4.08 0.31
N THR A 82 2.14 -3.86 0.29
CA THR A 82 1.41 -3.47 -0.91
C THR A 82 0.06 -2.86 -0.55
N CYS A 83 -0.44 -2.01 -1.44
CA CYS A 83 -1.82 -1.58 -1.42
C CYS A 83 -2.65 -2.54 -2.26
N ILE A 84 -3.80 -2.99 -1.74
CA ILE A 84 -4.71 -3.89 -2.45
C ILE A 84 -6.10 -3.29 -2.45
N TRP A 85 -6.69 -3.19 -3.63
CA TRP A 85 -8.12 -2.92 -3.80
C TRP A 85 -8.77 -4.18 -4.38
N ILE A 86 -9.85 -4.65 -3.73
CA ILE A 86 -10.65 -5.76 -4.22
C ILE A 86 -11.93 -5.19 -4.82
N SER A 87 -12.10 -5.37 -6.14
CA SER A 87 -13.29 -4.89 -6.84
C SER A 87 -14.56 -5.64 -6.40
N GLU A 88 -15.67 -4.92 -6.30
CA GLU A 88 -17.01 -5.52 -6.08
C GLU A 88 -17.68 -5.95 -7.39
N LYS A 89 -17.12 -5.54 -8.53
CA LYS A 89 -17.67 -5.82 -9.85
C LYS A 89 -17.00 -7.04 -10.46
N LYS A 90 -17.81 -7.93 -11.04
CA LYS A 90 -17.34 -9.02 -11.89
C LYS A 90 -17.11 -8.47 -13.29
N ASN A 91 -15.84 -8.39 -13.68
CA ASN A 91 -15.40 -7.95 -14.99
C ASN A 91 -14.60 -9.05 -15.68
N ASP A 92 -14.50 -8.97 -17.01
CA ASP A 92 -13.48 -9.70 -17.76
C ASP A 92 -12.08 -9.08 -17.54
N TYR A 93 -11.05 -9.74 -18.04
CA TYR A 93 -9.67 -9.32 -17.83
C TYR A 93 -9.40 -7.88 -18.32
N PRO A 94 -9.74 -7.48 -19.56
CA PRO A 94 -9.48 -6.12 -20.04
C PRO A 94 -10.20 -5.04 -19.22
N ASN A 95 -11.46 -5.25 -18.84
CA ASN A 95 -12.19 -4.29 -18.02
C ASN A 95 -11.68 -4.25 -16.58
N SER A 96 -11.20 -5.37 -16.03
CA SER A 96 -10.50 -5.39 -14.74
C SER A 96 -9.18 -4.63 -14.77
N GLN A 97 -8.38 -4.80 -15.82
CA GLN A 97 -7.13 -4.06 -16.01
C GLN A 97 -7.38 -2.56 -16.11
N LYS A 98 -8.33 -2.16 -16.95
CA LYS A 98 -8.70 -0.75 -17.11
C LYS A 98 -9.18 -0.13 -15.80
N ALA A 99 -9.99 -0.84 -15.01
CA ALA A 99 -10.46 -0.35 -13.72
C ALA A 99 -9.31 -0.05 -12.74
N CYS A 100 -8.26 -0.88 -12.72
CA CYS A 100 -7.07 -0.61 -11.92
C CYS A 100 -6.29 0.60 -12.45
N GLN A 101 -6.16 0.74 -13.77
CA GLN A 101 -5.46 1.88 -14.41
C GLN A 101 -6.17 3.21 -14.15
N GLU A 102 -7.51 3.24 -14.17
CA GLU A 102 -8.31 4.41 -13.83
C GLU A 102 -8.08 4.90 -12.38
N MET A 103 -7.58 4.01 -11.51
CA MET A 103 -7.19 4.30 -10.13
C MET A 103 -5.67 4.54 -9.98
N ASN A 104 -4.97 4.90 -11.06
CA ASN A 104 -3.50 5.05 -11.10
C ASN A 104 -2.75 3.83 -10.54
N SER A 105 -3.27 2.64 -10.79
CA SER A 105 -2.75 1.36 -10.32
C SER A 105 -2.71 0.34 -11.47
N HIS A 106 -2.42 -0.92 -11.16
CA HIS A 106 -2.37 -2.02 -12.13
C HIS A 106 -2.98 -3.29 -11.51
N LEU A 107 -3.28 -4.31 -12.33
CA LEU A 107 -3.74 -5.58 -11.77
C LEU A 107 -2.68 -6.19 -10.86
N TYR A 108 -3.14 -6.84 -9.79
CA TYR A 108 -2.25 -7.30 -8.73
C TYR A 108 -1.21 -8.30 -9.22
N THR A 109 0.08 -8.04 -8.93
CA THR A 109 1.20 -8.87 -9.39
C THR A 109 1.72 -9.77 -8.27
N LEU A 110 1.84 -11.07 -8.56
CA LEU A 110 2.13 -12.11 -7.56
C LEU A 110 3.58 -12.63 -7.66
N LYS A 111 4.55 -11.73 -7.80
CA LYS A 111 5.97 -12.08 -7.99
C LYS A 111 6.65 -12.75 -6.78
N VAL A 112 6.04 -12.66 -5.59
CA VAL A 112 6.55 -13.29 -4.35
C VAL A 112 5.43 -13.92 -3.56
N ILE A 113 5.68 -15.06 -2.92
CA ILE A 113 4.64 -15.84 -2.19
C ILE A 113 3.94 -15.03 -1.09
N LYS A 114 4.63 -14.08 -0.45
CA LYS A 114 4.05 -13.19 0.55
C LYS A 114 2.93 -12.32 -0.01
N LYS A 115 3.00 -11.92 -1.28
CA LYS A 115 1.92 -11.17 -1.97
C LYS A 115 0.68 -12.05 -2.17
N LEU A 116 0.84 -13.35 -2.43
CA LEU A 116 -0.30 -14.29 -2.47
C LEU A 116 -1.02 -14.36 -1.12
N SER A 117 -0.27 -14.47 -0.02
CA SER A 117 -0.86 -14.45 1.33
C SER A 117 -1.61 -13.13 1.60
N MET A 118 -1.02 -11.99 1.24
CA MET A 118 -1.67 -10.67 1.38
C MET A 118 -2.97 -10.56 0.56
N MET A 119 -2.97 -11.03 -0.69
CA MET A 119 -4.17 -11.05 -1.53
C MET A 119 -5.28 -11.92 -0.93
N MET A 120 -4.94 -13.14 -0.47
CA MET A 120 -5.90 -14.03 0.16
C MET A 120 -6.52 -13.43 1.43
N ASP A 121 -5.71 -12.76 2.26
CA ASP A 121 -6.21 -12.09 3.47
C ASP A 121 -7.09 -10.88 3.12
N ALA A 122 -6.73 -10.10 2.10
CA ALA A 122 -7.55 -8.99 1.62
C ALA A 122 -8.91 -9.47 1.08
N ILE A 123 -8.94 -10.58 0.35
CA ILE A 123 -10.18 -11.21 -0.14
C ILE A 123 -11.06 -11.67 1.03
N LYS A 124 -10.50 -12.37 2.02
CA LYS A 124 -11.24 -12.86 3.20
C LYS A 124 -11.84 -11.75 4.05
N VAL A 125 -11.20 -10.58 4.08
CA VAL A 125 -11.72 -9.42 4.80
C VAL A 125 -12.95 -8.86 4.09
N LYS A 126 -12.95 -8.84 2.75
CA LYS A 126 -14.05 -8.27 1.97
C LYS A 126 -15.19 -9.26 1.72
N HIS A 127 -14.88 -10.56 1.65
CA HIS A 127 -15.82 -11.62 1.33
C HIS A 127 -15.82 -12.71 2.42
N PRO A 128 -17.00 -13.13 2.94
CA PRO A 128 -17.09 -14.22 3.89
C PRO A 128 -16.50 -15.52 3.33
N ALA A 129 -15.97 -16.38 4.21
CA ALA A 129 -15.33 -17.64 3.81
C ALA A 129 -16.24 -18.54 2.94
N SER A 130 -17.57 -18.49 3.15
CA SER A 130 -18.57 -19.22 2.38
C SER A 130 -18.68 -18.79 0.91
N GLU A 131 -18.27 -17.57 0.58
CA GLU A 131 -18.31 -17.00 -0.78
C GLU A 131 -16.96 -17.12 -1.49
N THR A 132 -15.85 -17.05 -0.74
CA THR A 132 -14.50 -17.03 -1.30
C THR A 132 -14.10 -18.31 -2.06
N SER A 133 -14.62 -19.46 -1.68
CA SER A 133 -14.28 -20.76 -2.31
C SER A 133 -14.79 -20.91 -3.75
N GLN A 134 -15.66 -20.01 -4.22
CA GLN A 134 -16.22 -20.02 -5.58
C GLN A 134 -15.80 -18.80 -6.41
N MET A 135 -15.00 -17.90 -5.84
CA MET A 135 -14.59 -16.67 -6.52
C MET A 135 -13.18 -16.82 -7.10
N SER A 136 -13.04 -16.50 -8.37
CA SER A 136 -11.75 -16.29 -9.02
C SER A 136 -11.53 -14.80 -9.22
N PHE A 137 -10.32 -14.33 -8.97
CA PHE A 137 -9.94 -12.94 -9.12
C PHE A 137 -8.88 -12.83 -10.21
N TRP A 138 -9.05 -11.86 -11.11
CA TRP A 138 -8.03 -11.54 -12.10
C TRP A 138 -6.78 -10.98 -11.41
N VAL A 139 -5.63 -11.45 -11.87
CA VAL A 139 -4.31 -11.00 -11.46
C VAL A 139 -3.59 -10.46 -12.69
N GLY A 140 -2.54 -9.67 -12.51
CA GLY A 140 -1.86 -9.00 -13.62
C GLY A 140 -0.93 -9.91 -14.42
N LEU A 141 -1.23 -11.20 -14.57
CA LEU A 141 -0.45 -12.11 -15.42
C LEU A 141 -1.20 -12.32 -16.73
N ASN A 142 -0.60 -11.95 -17.85
CA ASN A 142 -1.23 -12.05 -19.16
C ASN A 142 -0.20 -12.35 -20.26
N ASN A 143 -0.67 -12.77 -21.43
CA ASN A 143 0.10 -12.97 -22.66
C ASN A 143 -0.46 -12.14 -23.82
N VAL A 144 -1.04 -10.96 -23.51
CA VAL A 144 -1.76 -10.13 -24.48
C VAL A 144 -0.82 -9.56 -25.55
N GLU A 145 0.41 -9.18 -25.17
CA GLU A 145 1.39 -8.62 -26.10
C GLU A 145 2.02 -9.66 -27.02
N THR A 146 2.21 -10.88 -26.52
CA THR A 146 2.85 -11.97 -27.25
C THR A 146 2.28 -13.29 -26.75
N GLU A 147 1.63 -14.02 -27.65
CA GLU A 147 1.08 -15.34 -27.35
C GLU A 147 2.17 -16.26 -26.79
N ASP A 148 1.82 -17.12 -25.83
CA ASP A 148 2.71 -17.99 -25.05
C ASP A 148 3.82 -17.30 -24.22
N VAL A 149 3.90 -15.97 -24.19
CA VAL A 149 4.84 -15.22 -23.35
C VAL A 149 4.09 -14.46 -22.27
N TYR A 150 4.08 -15.01 -21.07
CA TYR A 150 3.41 -14.40 -19.93
C TYR A 150 4.25 -13.32 -19.27
N ARG A 151 3.65 -12.15 -19.05
CA ARG A 151 4.27 -10.98 -18.39
C ARG A 151 3.37 -10.44 -17.29
N TRP A 152 3.98 -9.82 -16.29
CA TRP A 152 3.23 -9.10 -15.26
C TRP A 152 2.91 -7.69 -15.72
N ASP A 153 1.75 -7.17 -15.32
CA ASP A 153 1.31 -5.80 -15.61
C ASP A 153 2.29 -4.71 -15.12
N ASP A 154 3.19 -5.02 -14.17
CA ASP A 154 4.21 -4.11 -13.66
C ASP A 154 5.63 -4.37 -14.23
N ASP A 155 5.76 -5.22 -15.26
CA ASP A 155 7.05 -5.47 -15.92
C ASP A 155 7.48 -4.37 -16.90
N GLY A 156 6.55 -3.53 -17.38
CA GLY A 156 6.85 -2.41 -18.29
C GLY A 156 6.95 -2.81 -19.75
#